data_AF-A0A957UTC8-F1
#
_entry.id   AF-A0A957UTC8-F1
#
_cell.length_a   1.000
_cell.length_b   1.000
_cell.length_c   1.000
_cell.angle_alpha   90.00
_cell.angle_beta   90.00
_cell.angle_gamma   90.00
#
_symmetry.space_group_name_H-M   'P 1'
#
loop_
_entity.id
_entity.type
_entity.pdbx_description
1 polymer ?
#
loop_
_entity_poly.entity_id
_entity_poly.type
_entity_poly.pdbx_seq_one_letter_code
_entity_poly.pdbx_strand_id
1 'polypeptide(L)'
;MNAVEPKKFGSREELAAALKKERDLAGADISGLDLSGMKLTALNLKGADLHDVNLSKALVAGADISEVNLANANLTNARIYGADLHHANLQGANLQGIKITGADLKEANLVGADLGQSRLTGIDVSAADFTDVKTTGARAIGVDWSEAKVPPAELPAAIQPPRWLPFLVVGIVVALIGVFVMRRRAR
;
A
#
# COMPACT_ATOMS: atom_id res chain seq x y z
N MET A 1 -28.79 -16.78 -13.61
CA MET A 1 -27.33 -16.75 -13.85
C MET A 1 -26.74 -17.87 -13.03
N ASN A 2 -26.16 -18.90 -13.65
CA ASN A 2 -25.47 -19.95 -12.90
C ASN A 2 -24.22 -19.30 -12.31
N ALA A 3 -24.13 -19.21 -10.99
CA ALA A 3 -22.88 -18.84 -10.34
C ALA A 3 -21.83 -19.87 -10.77
N VAL A 4 -20.81 -19.43 -11.50
CA VAL A 4 -19.61 -20.25 -11.71
C VAL A 4 -19.04 -20.44 -10.32
N GLU A 5 -18.94 -21.68 -9.85
CA GLU A 5 -18.36 -21.95 -8.55
C GLU A 5 -16.93 -21.35 -8.51
N PRO A 6 -16.57 -20.64 -7.44
CA PRO A 6 -15.27 -20.02 -7.32
C PRO A 6 -14.18 -21.08 -7.41
N LYS A 7 -13.12 -20.80 -8.17
CA LYS A 7 -11.99 -21.71 -8.31
C LYS A 7 -11.29 -21.85 -6.96
N LYS A 8 -11.44 -23.00 -6.31
CA LYS A 8 -10.82 -23.28 -5.01
C LYS A 8 -9.45 -23.95 -5.19
N PHE A 9 -8.48 -23.50 -4.42
CA PHE A 9 -7.14 -24.10 -4.34
C PHE A 9 -6.94 -24.76 -2.99
N GLY A 10 -6.63 -26.05 -2.98
CA GLY A 10 -6.42 -26.83 -1.75
C GLY A 10 -5.00 -26.74 -1.19
N SER A 11 -4.02 -26.29 -2.00
CA SER A 11 -2.64 -26.16 -1.54
C SER A 11 -1.84 -25.10 -2.28
N ARG A 12 -0.71 -24.71 -1.68
CA ARG A 12 0.29 -23.81 -2.28
C ARG A 12 0.81 -24.35 -3.61
N GLU A 13 1.06 -25.66 -3.70
CA GLU A 13 1.60 -26.33 -4.89
C GLU A 13 0.61 -26.29 -6.04
N GLU A 14 -0.68 -26.49 -5.74
CA GLU A 14 -1.76 -26.41 -6.72
C GLU A 14 -1.85 -25.00 -7.31
N LEU A 15 -1.86 -23.97 -6.43
CA LEU A 15 -1.83 -22.58 -6.86
C LEU A 15 -0.57 -22.29 -7.69
N ALA A 16 0.61 -22.70 -7.21
CA ALA A 16 1.87 -22.49 -7.92
C ALA A 16 1.89 -23.18 -9.30
N ALA A 17 1.21 -24.31 -9.47
CA ALA A 17 1.05 -24.97 -10.76
C ALA A 17 0.09 -24.20 -11.69
N ALA A 18 -1.01 -23.67 -11.16
CA ALA A 18 -1.95 -22.85 -11.93
C ALA A 18 -1.32 -21.53 -12.40
N LEU A 19 -0.52 -20.88 -11.55
CA LEU A 19 0.21 -19.65 -11.88
C LEU A 19 1.24 -19.82 -13.02
N LYS A 20 1.55 -21.05 -13.45
CA LYS A 20 2.36 -21.29 -14.65
C LYS A 20 1.56 -21.21 -15.94
N LYS A 21 0.23 -21.31 -15.86
CA LYS A 21 -0.68 -21.46 -17.00
C LYS A 21 -1.56 -20.23 -17.20
N GLU A 22 -2.02 -19.61 -16.12
CA GLU A 22 -2.90 -18.45 -16.19
C GLU A 22 -2.52 -17.39 -15.15
N ARG A 23 -3.05 -16.19 -15.36
CA ARG A 23 -2.90 -15.04 -14.45
C ARG A 23 -4.24 -14.56 -13.89
N ASP A 24 -5.34 -15.13 -14.38
CA ASP A 24 -6.69 -14.78 -13.97
C ASP A 24 -7.22 -15.77 -12.95
N LEU A 25 -7.37 -15.29 -11.73
CA LEU A 25 -7.86 -16.01 -10.55
C LEU A 25 -8.94 -15.17 -9.86
N ALA A 26 -9.69 -14.35 -10.62
CA ALA A 26 -10.80 -13.58 -10.09
C ALA A 26 -11.81 -14.48 -9.37
N GLY A 27 -12.23 -14.06 -8.17
CA GLY A 27 -13.15 -14.82 -7.32
C GLY A 27 -12.61 -16.16 -6.81
N ALA A 28 -11.33 -16.47 -6.99
CA ALA A 28 -10.77 -17.74 -6.51
C ALA A 28 -10.79 -17.81 -4.98
N ASP A 29 -10.98 -19.01 -4.44
CA ASP A 29 -10.81 -19.30 -3.01
C ASP A 29 -9.38 -19.83 -2.77
N ILE A 30 -8.59 -19.00 -2.10
CA ILE A 30 -7.18 -19.21 -1.74
C ILE A 30 -7.02 -19.02 -0.21
N SER A 31 -8.13 -19.11 0.52
CA SER A 31 -8.19 -18.87 1.96
C SER A 31 -7.33 -19.86 2.75
N GLY A 32 -6.71 -19.38 3.83
CA GLY A 32 -5.90 -20.18 4.74
C GLY A 32 -4.59 -20.75 4.17
N LEU A 33 -4.28 -20.55 2.89
CA LEU A 33 -3.06 -21.10 2.29
C LEU A 33 -1.79 -20.41 2.81
N ASP A 34 -0.71 -21.18 2.93
CA ASP A 34 0.63 -20.63 3.14
C ASP A 34 1.28 -20.23 1.81
N LEU A 35 1.18 -18.95 1.48
CA LEU A 35 1.77 -18.31 0.31
C LEU A 35 2.98 -17.43 0.68
N SER A 36 3.57 -17.66 1.85
CA SER A 36 4.70 -16.86 2.33
C SER A 36 5.85 -16.84 1.32
N GLY A 37 6.42 -15.65 1.11
CA GLY A 37 7.52 -15.41 0.18
C GLY A 37 7.19 -15.59 -1.31
N MET A 38 5.93 -15.87 -1.69
CA MET A 38 5.56 -16.03 -3.10
C MET A 38 5.64 -14.70 -3.87
N LYS A 39 5.87 -14.82 -5.18
CA LYS A 39 5.78 -13.69 -6.12
C LYS A 39 4.45 -13.76 -6.84
N LEU A 40 3.58 -12.80 -6.56
CA LEU A 40 2.24 -12.65 -7.11
C LEU A 40 2.21 -11.40 -8.00
N THR A 41 2.91 -11.47 -9.13
CA THR A 41 3.09 -10.34 -10.05
C THR A 41 2.06 -10.40 -11.17
N ALA A 42 1.39 -9.27 -11.42
CA ALA A 42 0.42 -9.08 -12.50
C ALA A 42 -0.67 -10.17 -12.52
N LEU A 43 -1.20 -10.52 -11.34
CA LEU A 43 -2.33 -11.42 -11.21
C LEU A 43 -3.63 -10.62 -11.15
N ASN A 44 -4.69 -11.18 -11.73
CA ASN A 44 -6.05 -10.78 -11.43
C ASN A 44 -6.58 -11.68 -10.32
N LEU A 45 -6.81 -11.09 -9.15
CA LEU A 45 -7.36 -11.69 -7.94
C LEU A 45 -8.58 -10.86 -7.48
N LYS A 46 -9.21 -10.11 -8.39
CA LYS A 46 -10.39 -9.32 -8.10
C LYS A 46 -11.46 -10.16 -7.43
N GLY A 47 -11.94 -9.72 -6.27
CA GLY A 47 -12.98 -10.41 -5.49
C GLY A 47 -12.58 -11.79 -4.97
N ALA A 48 -11.30 -12.17 -5.03
CA ALA A 48 -10.84 -13.46 -4.52
C ALA A 48 -10.93 -13.52 -2.99
N ASP A 49 -11.14 -14.73 -2.47
CA ASP A 49 -11.18 -14.97 -1.03
C ASP A 49 -9.82 -15.46 -0.53
N LEU A 50 -9.15 -14.61 0.23
CA LEU A 50 -7.83 -14.79 0.81
C LEU A 50 -7.87 -14.60 2.34
N HIS A 51 -9.03 -14.79 3.00
CA HIS A 51 -9.07 -14.71 4.46
C HIS A 51 -8.14 -15.75 5.10
N ASP A 52 -7.54 -15.39 6.23
CA ASP A 52 -6.57 -16.21 6.98
C ASP A 52 -5.32 -16.65 6.18
N VAL A 53 -5.09 -16.12 4.96
CA VAL A 53 -3.92 -16.49 4.15
C VAL A 53 -2.62 -16.01 4.80
N ASN A 54 -1.54 -16.78 4.66
CA ASN A 54 -0.21 -16.32 5.01
C ASN A 54 0.53 -15.81 3.76
N LEU A 55 0.62 -14.49 3.60
CA LEU A 55 1.39 -13.78 2.59
C LEU A 55 2.67 -13.14 3.16
N SER A 56 3.14 -13.59 4.32
CA SER A 56 4.32 -12.99 4.95
C SER A 56 5.53 -13.04 3.99
N LYS A 57 6.25 -11.92 3.90
CA LYS A 57 7.40 -11.72 2.98
C LYS A 57 7.08 -11.88 1.48
N ALA A 58 5.81 -12.03 1.09
CA ALA A 58 5.43 -12.12 -0.32
C ALA A 58 5.75 -10.83 -1.08
N LEU A 59 5.82 -10.94 -2.40
CA LEU A 59 5.96 -9.83 -3.34
C LEU A 59 4.71 -9.78 -4.21
N VAL A 60 3.90 -8.75 -4.05
CA VAL A 60 2.75 -8.44 -4.90
C VAL A 60 3.10 -7.22 -5.73
N ALA A 61 3.01 -7.32 -7.05
CA ALA A 61 3.39 -6.20 -7.92
C ALA A 61 2.48 -6.11 -9.14
N GLY A 62 1.85 -4.95 -9.36
CA GLY A 62 0.94 -4.71 -10.47
C GLY A 62 -0.25 -5.66 -10.53
N ALA A 63 -0.65 -6.24 -9.40
CA ALA A 63 -1.79 -7.15 -9.32
C ALA A 63 -3.09 -6.36 -9.11
N ASP A 64 -4.16 -6.83 -9.71
CA ASP A 64 -5.52 -6.44 -9.35
C ASP A 64 -5.98 -7.35 -8.20
N ILE A 65 -5.99 -6.80 -6.99
CA ILE A 65 -6.51 -7.43 -5.78
C ILE A 65 -7.64 -6.54 -5.23
N SER A 66 -8.41 -5.93 -6.13
CA SER A 66 -9.58 -5.15 -5.77
C SER A 66 -10.70 -6.03 -5.25
N GLU A 67 -11.51 -5.51 -4.32
CA GLU A 67 -12.62 -6.24 -3.67
C GLU A 67 -12.19 -7.56 -3.00
N VAL A 68 -10.87 -7.79 -2.82
CA VAL A 68 -10.32 -9.02 -2.25
C VAL A 68 -10.68 -9.12 -0.77
N ASN A 69 -10.97 -10.33 -0.30
CA ASN A 69 -11.10 -10.58 1.13
C ASN A 69 -9.75 -11.03 1.71
N LEU A 70 -9.06 -10.16 2.44
CA LEU A 70 -7.82 -10.41 3.18
C LEU A 70 -8.03 -10.35 4.70
N ALA A 71 -9.27 -10.57 5.18
CA ALA A 71 -9.57 -10.56 6.60
C ALA A 71 -8.64 -11.51 7.36
N ASN A 72 -8.06 -11.04 8.48
CA ASN A 72 -7.12 -11.77 9.33
C ASN A 72 -5.86 -12.30 8.64
N ALA A 73 -5.60 -11.92 7.38
CA ALA A 73 -4.44 -12.38 6.64
C ALA A 73 -3.12 -11.93 7.31
N ASN A 74 -2.08 -12.73 7.16
CA ASN A 74 -0.73 -12.37 7.59
C ASN A 74 0.09 -11.84 6.40
N LEU A 75 0.29 -10.53 6.34
CA LEU A 75 1.12 -9.84 5.35
C LEU A 75 2.43 -9.29 5.95
N THR A 76 2.88 -9.86 7.07
CA THR A 76 4.08 -9.40 7.77
C THR A 76 5.28 -9.33 6.83
N ASN A 77 5.93 -8.18 6.76
CA ASN A 77 7.08 -7.91 5.87
C ASN A 77 6.85 -8.15 4.37
N ALA A 78 5.59 -8.23 3.91
CA ALA A 78 5.28 -8.29 2.49
C ALA A 78 5.68 -6.99 1.77
N ARG A 79 5.83 -7.07 0.45
CA ARG A 79 6.08 -5.92 -0.41
C ARG A 79 5.01 -5.83 -1.47
N ILE A 80 4.33 -4.69 -1.54
CA ILE A 80 3.27 -4.41 -2.50
C ILE A 80 3.69 -3.20 -3.34
N TYR A 81 3.69 -3.34 -4.66
CA TYR A 81 4.09 -2.29 -5.61
C TYR A 81 3.03 -2.10 -6.68
N GLY A 82 2.42 -0.91 -6.77
CA GLY A 82 1.50 -0.58 -7.86
C GLY A 82 0.31 -1.52 -7.99
N ALA A 83 -0.14 -2.13 -6.89
CA ALA A 83 -1.31 -3.01 -6.89
C ALA A 83 -2.58 -2.18 -6.69
N ASP A 84 -3.68 -2.68 -7.23
CA ASP A 84 -5.02 -2.14 -6.98
C ASP A 84 -5.69 -2.95 -5.87
N LEU A 85 -5.96 -2.30 -4.74
CA LEU A 85 -6.67 -2.82 -3.57
C LEU A 85 -7.96 -2.02 -3.30
N HIS A 86 -8.56 -1.38 -4.30
CA HIS A 86 -9.82 -0.66 -4.09
C HIS A 86 -10.86 -1.60 -3.47
N HIS A 87 -11.59 -1.14 -2.45
CA HIS A 87 -12.56 -1.94 -1.69
C HIS A 87 -12.03 -3.23 -1.05
N ALA A 88 -10.72 -3.41 -0.91
CA ALA A 88 -10.17 -4.60 -0.25
C ALA A 88 -10.58 -4.66 1.22
N ASN A 89 -10.94 -5.86 1.69
CA ASN A 89 -11.19 -6.13 3.10
C ASN A 89 -9.91 -6.61 3.79
N LEU A 90 -9.27 -5.75 4.58
CA LEU A 90 -8.07 -6.01 5.37
C LEU A 90 -8.38 -6.04 6.88
N GLN A 91 -9.64 -6.23 7.27
CA GLN A 91 -10.05 -6.24 8.67
C GLN A 91 -9.23 -7.23 9.49
N GLY A 92 -8.64 -6.77 10.59
CA GLY A 92 -7.83 -7.59 11.49
C GLY A 92 -6.52 -8.13 10.89
N ALA A 93 -6.15 -7.74 9.67
CA ALA A 93 -4.94 -8.25 9.02
C ALA A 93 -3.66 -7.81 9.75
N ASN A 94 -2.67 -8.70 9.79
CA ASN A 94 -1.35 -8.38 10.30
C ASN A 94 -0.47 -7.85 9.16
N LEU A 95 -0.29 -6.53 9.14
CA LEU A 95 0.49 -5.78 8.15
C LEU A 95 1.84 -5.31 8.73
N GLN A 96 2.33 -5.92 9.82
CA GLN A 96 3.54 -5.44 10.46
C GLN A 96 4.75 -5.46 9.51
N GLY A 97 5.47 -4.34 9.43
CA GLY A 97 6.64 -4.20 8.56
C GLY A 97 6.34 -4.23 7.05
N ILE A 98 5.06 -4.21 6.64
CA ILE A 98 4.69 -4.19 5.22
C ILE A 98 5.29 -2.96 4.52
N LYS A 99 5.66 -3.13 3.26
CA LYS A 99 6.10 -2.03 2.39
C LYS A 99 5.14 -1.92 1.22
N ILE A 100 4.38 -0.83 1.18
CA ILE A 100 3.44 -0.54 0.10
C ILE A 100 3.93 0.70 -0.63
N THR A 101 4.05 0.63 -1.95
CA THR A 101 4.43 1.78 -2.78
C THR A 101 3.55 1.90 -4.01
N GLY A 102 2.96 3.08 -4.22
CA GLY A 102 2.21 3.38 -5.44
C GLY A 102 0.90 2.60 -5.63
N ALA A 103 0.36 2.01 -4.55
CA ALA A 103 -0.86 1.22 -4.59
C ALA A 103 -2.11 2.08 -4.36
N ASP A 104 -3.24 1.64 -4.89
CA ASP A 104 -4.56 2.21 -4.62
C ASP A 104 -5.26 1.36 -3.54
N LEU A 105 -5.63 1.97 -2.41
CA LEU A 105 -6.39 1.35 -1.31
C LEU A 105 -7.65 2.18 -1.01
N LYS A 106 -8.20 2.88 -2.02
CA LYS A 106 -9.46 3.61 -1.89
C LYS A 106 -10.54 2.71 -1.31
N GLU A 107 -11.27 3.25 -0.33
CA GLU A 107 -12.44 2.60 0.26
C GLU A 107 -12.14 1.21 0.88
N ALA A 108 -10.86 0.93 1.18
CA ALA A 108 -10.45 -0.31 1.82
C ALA A 108 -10.88 -0.33 3.30
N ASN A 109 -11.22 -1.51 3.80
CA ASN A 109 -11.52 -1.72 5.22
C ASN A 109 -10.28 -2.22 5.95
N LEU A 110 -9.64 -1.40 6.77
CA LEU A 110 -8.49 -1.79 7.61
C LEU A 110 -8.87 -1.94 9.09
N VAL A 111 -10.14 -2.04 9.45
CA VAL A 111 -10.57 -2.01 10.86
C VAL A 111 -9.81 -3.06 11.70
N GLY A 112 -9.17 -2.60 12.78
CA GLY A 112 -8.42 -3.45 13.69
C GLY A 112 -7.11 -4.04 13.14
N ALA A 113 -6.69 -3.66 11.93
CA ALA A 113 -5.44 -4.13 11.34
C ALA A 113 -4.19 -3.62 12.09
N ASP A 114 -3.06 -4.30 11.91
CA ASP A 114 -1.79 -3.92 12.53
C ASP A 114 -0.76 -3.47 11.49
N LEU A 115 -0.57 -2.15 11.37
CA LEU A 115 0.42 -1.49 10.51
C LEU A 115 1.75 -1.21 11.23
N GLY A 116 2.04 -1.82 12.37
CA GLY A 116 3.28 -1.57 13.12
C GLY A 116 4.55 -1.69 12.26
N GLN A 117 5.46 -0.73 12.36
CA GLN A 117 6.71 -0.67 11.57
C GLN A 117 6.54 -0.65 10.03
N SER A 118 5.32 -0.46 9.52
CA SER A 118 5.05 -0.42 8.08
C SER A 118 5.66 0.80 7.40
N ARG A 119 5.74 0.74 6.06
CA ARG A 119 6.10 1.86 5.20
C ARG A 119 5.10 1.98 4.07
N LEU A 120 4.37 3.09 4.06
CA LEU A 120 3.37 3.46 3.07
C LEU A 120 3.91 4.64 2.26
N THR A 121 4.13 4.46 0.95
CA THR A 121 4.73 5.50 0.11
C THR A 121 3.92 5.73 -1.15
N GLY A 122 3.43 6.95 -1.36
CA GLY A 122 2.74 7.31 -2.61
C GLY A 122 1.45 6.50 -2.82
N ILE A 123 0.71 6.18 -1.75
CA ILE A 123 -0.51 5.38 -1.85
C ILE A 123 -1.74 6.27 -1.70
N ASP A 124 -2.85 5.85 -2.27
CA ASP A 124 -4.16 6.46 -2.04
C ASP A 124 -4.93 5.61 -1.05
N VAL A 125 -5.40 6.19 0.05
CA VAL A 125 -6.24 5.52 1.05
C VAL A 125 -7.53 6.31 1.28
N SER A 126 -7.96 7.07 0.26
CA SER A 126 -9.14 7.91 0.40
C SER A 126 -10.39 7.09 0.71
N ALA A 127 -11.22 7.60 1.62
CA ALA A 127 -12.41 6.93 2.15
C ALA A 127 -12.19 5.55 2.81
N ALA A 128 -10.95 5.12 3.03
CA ALA A 128 -10.66 3.87 3.73
C ALA A 128 -10.93 3.97 5.25
N ASP A 129 -11.27 2.85 5.89
CA ASP A 129 -11.59 2.78 7.32
C ASP A 129 -10.39 2.28 8.14
N PHE A 130 -9.86 3.14 9.02
CA PHE A 130 -8.73 2.86 9.90
C PHE A 130 -9.13 2.74 11.38
N THR A 131 -10.42 2.53 11.68
CA THR A 131 -10.88 2.36 13.06
C THR A 131 -10.09 1.25 13.77
N ASP A 132 -9.57 1.54 14.97
CA ASP A 132 -8.77 0.62 15.81
C ASP A 132 -7.46 0.08 15.17
N VAL A 133 -6.95 0.73 14.12
CA VAL A 133 -5.67 0.34 13.51
C VAL A 133 -4.48 0.65 14.41
N LYS A 134 -3.58 -0.32 14.57
CA LYS A 134 -2.30 -0.14 15.29
C LYS A 134 -1.24 0.41 14.34
N THR A 135 -0.52 1.45 14.73
CA THR A 135 0.47 2.12 13.86
C THR A 135 1.84 2.34 14.48
N THR A 136 2.18 1.62 15.56
CA THR A 136 3.45 1.79 16.27
C THR A 136 4.66 1.68 15.33
N GLY A 137 5.33 2.81 15.08
CA GLY A 137 6.51 2.91 14.21
C GLY A 137 6.23 2.83 12.70
N ALA A 138 4.96 2.87 12.29
CA ALA A 138 4.58 3.03 10.89
C ALA A 138 5.11 4.35 10.32
N ARG A 139 5.36 4.39 9.01
CA ARG A 139 5.74 5.61 8.28
C ARG A 139 4.89 5.77 7.03
N ALA A 140 4.35 6.96 6.81
CA ALA A 140 3.62 7.33 5.61
C ALA A 140 4.29 8.52 4.92
N ILE A 141 4.48 8.44 3.60
CA ILE A 141 5.04 9.52 2.78
C ILE A 141 4.21 9.63 1.50
N GLY A 142 3.67 10.83 1.23
CA GLY A 142 2.87 11.06 0.02
C GLY A 142 1.61 10.20 -0.03
N VAL A 143 0.95 10.02 1.11
CA VAL A 143 -0.30 9.26 1.21
C VAL A 143 -1.49 10.21 1.11
N ASP A 144 -2.46 9.88 0.26
CA ASP A 144 -3.73 10.61 0.19
C ASP A 144 -4.71 10.05 1.23
N TRP A 145 -5.03 10.87 2.24
CA TRP A 145 -5.92 10.54 3.35
C TRP A 145 -7.32 11.13 3.21
N SER A 146 -7.67 11.68 2.03
CA SER A 146 -8.93 12.36 1.81
C SER A 146 -10.11 11.47 2.22
N GLU A 147 -10.98 11.94 3.10
CA GLU A 147 -12.18 11.20 3.56
C GLU A 147 -11.92 9.89 4.32
N ALA A 148 -10.66 9.54 4.62
CA ALA A 148 -10.34 8.34 5.40
C ALA A 148 -10.96 8.44 6.81
N LYS A 149 -11.60 7.35 7.25
CA LYS A 149 -12.26 7.26 8.56
C LYS A 149 -11.24 6.91 9.64
N VAL A 150 -11.14 7.77 10.65
CA VAL A 150 -10.22 7.67 11.80
C VAL A 150 -8.77 7.49 11.33
N PRO A 151 -8.18 8.46 10.59
CA PRO A 151 -6.78 8.34 10.19
C PRO A 151 -5.93 8.16 11.46
N PRO A 152 -5.01 7.18 11.49
CA PRO A 152 -4.25 6.87 12.69
C PRO A 152 -3.52 8.12 13.15
N ALA A 153 -3.66 8.44 14.44
CA ALA A 153 -3.19 9.68 15.05
C ALA A 153 -1.82 10.12 14.49
N GLU A 154 -1.85 11.16 13.65
CA GLU A 154 -0.71 11.94 13.19
C GLU A 154 0.54 11.13 12.84
N LEU A 155 0.48 10.28 11.80
CA LEU A 155 1.70 10.06 11.01
C LEU A 155 2.08 11.44 10.47
N PRO A 156 3.24 12.03 10.85
CA PRO A 156 3.52 13.42 10.55
C PRO A 156 3.38 13.61 9.05
N ALA A 157 2.46 14.49 8.65
CA ALA A 157 2.34 14.92 7.28
C ALA A 157 3.76 15.25 6.79
N ALA A 158 4.13 14.76 5.60
CA ALA A 158 5.38 15.16 4.98
C ALA A 158 5.48 16.68 5.12
N ILE A 159 6.52 17.19 5.79
CA ILE A 159 6.68 18.62 6.01
C ILE A 159 6.68 19.25 4.62
N GLN A 160 5.54 19.81 4.20
CA GLN A 160 5.52 20.62 3.00
C GLN A 160 6.32 21.86 3.37
N PRO A 161 7.46 22.12 2.69
CA PRO A 161 8.15 23.37 2.92
C PRO A 161 7.14 24.51 2.74
N PRO A 162 7.14 25.51 3.63
CA PRO A 162 6.18 26.61 3.52
C PRO A 162 6.19 27.18 2.09
N ARG A 163 5.05 27.63 1.59
CA ARG A 163 4.94 28.15 0.20
C ARG A 163 5.96 29.27 -0.09
N TRP A 164 6.50 29.92 0.94
CA TRP A 164 7.55 30.94 0.86
C TRP A 164 8.99 30.39 0.75
N LEU A 165 9.26 29.11 1.08
CA LEU A 165 10.61 28.54 1.11
C LEU A 165 11.33 28.56 -0.26
N PRO A 166 10.68 28.26 -1.41
CA PRO A 166 11.32 28.42 -2.72
C PRO A 166 11.75 29.86 -2.98
N PHE A 167 10.94 30.82 -2.53
CA PHE A 167 11.20 32.26 -2.72
C PHE A 167 12.34 32.75 -1.82
N LEU A 168 12.52 32.16 -0.63
CA LEU A 168 13.63 32.51 0.27
C LEU A 168 14.98 32.01 -0.28
N VAL A 169 15.03 30.81 -0.85
CA VAL A 169 16.25 30.26 -1.47
C VAL A 169 16.65 31.06 -2.71
N VAL A 170 15.68 31.46 -3.55
CA VAL A 170 15.93 32.32 -4.72
C VAL A 170 16.40 33.73 -4.29
N GLY A 171 15.81 34.31 -3.25
CA GLY A 171 16.20 35.62 -2.72
C GLY A 171 17.64 35.65 -2.19
N ILE A 172 18.06 34.60 -1.47
CA ILE A 172 19.45 34.47 -0.97
C ILE A 172 20.44 34.32 -2.12
N VAL A 173 20.13 33.54 -3.15
CA VAL A 173 21.00 33.36 -4.33
C VAL A 173 21.14 34.67 -5.11
N VAL A 174 20.06 35.43 -5.31
CA VAL A 174 20.11 36.75 -5.99
C VAL A 174 20.90 37.77 -5.17
N ALA A 175 20.74 37.80 -3.84
CA ALA A 175 21.50 38.69 -2.96
C ALA A 175 23.01 38.38 -2.97
N LEU A 176 23.39 37.10 -2.94
CA LEU A 176 24.79 36.67 -3.00
C LEU A 176 25.43 36.96 -4.37
N ILE A 177 24.69 36.78 -5.48
CA ILE A 177 25.14 37.17 -6.82
C ILE A 177 25.27 38.69 -6.93
N GLY A 178 24.33 39.46 -6.39
CA GLY A 178 24.37 40.93 -6.40
C GLY A 178 25.57 41.51 -5.63
N VAL A 179 25.87 40.98 -4.45
CA VAL A 179 27.06 41.36 -3.66
C VAL A 179 28.36 41.00 -4.38
N PHE A 180 28.38 39.85 -5.05
CA PHE A 180 29.54 39.40 -5.84
C PHE A 180 29.78 40.28 -7.09
N VAL A 181 28.72 40.71 -7.78
CA VAL A 181 28.80 41.60 -8.94
C VAL A 181 29.20 43.03 -8.53
N MET A 182 28.69 43.57 -7.41
CA MET A 182 29.10 44.88 -6.91
C MET A 182 30.57 44.93 -6.49
N ARG A 183 31.09 43.87 -5.85
CA ARG A 183 32.51 43.79 -5.47
C ARG A 183 33.48 43.72 -6.65
N ARG A 184 33.03 43.32 -7.85
CA ARG A 184 33.85 43.33 -9.08
C ARG A 184 33.86 44.67 -9.81
N ARG A 185 32.89 45.56 -9.58
CA ARG A 185 32.87 46.92 -10.17
C ARG A 185 33.59 47.98 -9.34
N ALA A 186 33.96 47.65 -8.10
CA ALA A 186 34.69 48.54 -7.19
C ALA A 186 36.20 48.28 -7.15
N ARG A 187 36.75 47.60 -8.18
CA ARG A 187 38.20 47.43 -8.42
C ARG A 187 38.55 47.96 -9.80
#